data_AF-A0A2W4ZT64-F1
#
_entry.id   AF-A0A2W4ZT64-F1
#
_cell.length_a   1.000
_cell.length_b   1.000
_cell.length_c   1.000
_cell.angle_alpha   90.00
_cell.angle_beta   90.00
_cell.angle_gamma   90.00
#
_symmetry.space_group_name_H-M   'P 1'
#
loop_
_entity.id
_entity.type
_entity.pdbx_description
1 polymer ?
#
loop_
_entity_poly.entity_id
_entity_poly.type
_entity_poly.pdbx_seq_one_letter_code
_entity_poly.pdbx_strand_id
1 'polypeptide(L)'
;MHRLIGSEATNTIQNARNSAAWIMDRGIKSVLLVTSGNHMLRAHFELRRLLPDSVEIYAEPLKNYKSMAPAYDNETSRLACRVYETVTGIPFCYQARRAVRELSL
;
A
#
# COMPACT_ATOMS: atom_id res chain seq x y z
N MET A 1 -17.37 9.15 -7.26
CA MET A 1 -17.49 8.11 -8.31
C MET A 1 -16.46 7.03 -8.01
N HIS A 2 -16.87 5.80 -7.68
CA HIS A 2 -15.96 4.68 -7.43
C HIS A 2 -16.07 3.69 -8.58
N ARG A 3 -14.94 3.27 -9.16
CA ARG A 3 -14.90 2.30 -10.26
C ARG A 3 -14.06 1.10 -9.84
N LEU A 4 -14.62 -0.10 -9.98
CA LEU A 4 -13.88 -1.34 -9.82
C LEU A 4 -13.06 -1.59 -11.09
N ILE A 5 -11.78 -1.90 -10.92
CA ILE A 5 -10.83 -2.18 -12.01
C ILE A 5 -10.20 -3.54 -11.70
N GLY A 6 -10.12 -4.42 -12.70
CA GLY A 6 -9.44 -5.70 -12.54
C GLY A 6 -10.29 -6.84 -11.97
N SER A 7 -11.56 -6.97 -12.38
CA SER A 7 -12.36 -8.18 -12.10
C SER A 7 -11.71 -9.47 -12.60
N GLU A 8 -10.76 -9.37 -13.55
CA GLU A 8 -9.96 -10.50 -14.06
C GLU A 8 -8.56 -10.61 -13.44
N ALA A 9 -8.15 -9.64 -12.61
CA ALA A 9 -6.82 -9.67 -12.03
C ALA A 9 -6.74 -10.75 -10.94
N THR A 10 -5.83 -11.71 -11.11
CA THR A 10 -5.69 -12.86 -10.22
C THR A 10 -4.68 -12.65 -9.09
N ASN A 11 -3.94 -11.54 -9.12
CA ASN A 11 -2.88 -11.25 -8.16
C ASN A 11 -2.56 -9.75 -8.02
N THR A 12 -1.80 -9.40 -6.99
CA THR A 12 -1.41 -8.02 -6.66
C THR A 12 -0.63 -7.32 -7.78
N ILE A 13 0.19 -8.05 -8.57
CA ILE A 13 0.97 -7.47 -9.67
C ILE A 13 0.03 -7.00 -10.79
N GLN A 14 -0.94 -7.84 -11.17
CA GLN A 14 -1.93 -7.48 -12.19
C GLN A 14 -2.84 -6.35 -11.71
N ASN A 15 -3.26 -6.37 -10.45
CA ASN A 15 -4.01 -5.26 -9.86
C ASN A 15 -3.23 -3.94 -9.98
N ALA A 16 -1.94 -3.93 -9.65
CA ALA A 16 -1.10 -2.75 -9.77
C ALA A 16 -0.95 -2.28 -11.21
N ARG A 17 -0.73 -3.19 -12.18
CA ARG A 17 -0.64 -2.86 -13.62
C ARG A 17 -1.93 -2.21 -14.14
N ASN A 18 -3.08 -2.82 -13.85
CA ASN A 18 -4.37 -2.32 -14.32
C ASN A 18 -4.70 -0.96 -13.69
N SER A 19 -4.39 -0.81 -12.40
CA SER A 19 -4.61 0.45 -11.68
C SER A 19 -3.70 1.55 -12.20
N ALA A 20 -2.40 1.26 -12.40
CA ALA A 20 -1.43 2.23 -12.89
C ALA A 20 -1.79 2.72 -14.30
N ALA A 21 -2.16 1.80 -15.21
CA ALA A 21 -2.62 2.17 -16.55
C ALA A 21 -3.82 3.13 -16.48
N TRP A 22 -4.81 2.83 -15.63
CA TRP A 22 -6.01 3.65 -15.48
C TRP A 22 -5.73 5.02 -14.86
N ILE A 23 -4.82 5.10 -13.88
CA ILE A 23 -4.37 6.34 -13.23
C ILE A 23 -3.68 7.25 -14.24
N MET A 24 -2.74 6.70 -15.02
CA MET A 24 -1.97 7.44 -16.02
C MET A 24 -2.86 7.94 -17.16
N ASP A 25 -3.74 7.08 -17.68
CA ASP A 25 -4.73 7.41 -18.73
C ASP A 25 -5.61 8.62 -18.35
N ARG A 26 -5.87 8.81 -17.06
CA ARG A 26 -6.69 9.92 -16.55
C ARG A 26 -5.89 11.11 -16.02
N GLY A 27 -4.56 11.05 -16.04
CA GLY A 27 -3.72 12.09 -15.46
C GLY A 27 -3.94 12.31 -13.96
N ILE A 28 -4.39 11.29 -13.23
CA ILE A 28 -4.64 11.36 -11.78
C ILE A 28 -3.34 11.65 -11.04
N LYS A 29 -3.37 12.61 -10.12
CA LYS A 29 -2.19 13.09 -9.39
C LYS A 29 -2.06 12.53 -7.99
N SER A 30 -3.14 11.97 -7.44
CA SER A 30 -3.14 11.35 -6.12
C SER A 30 -4.12 10.20 -6.04
N VAL A 31 -3.75 9.16 -5.31
CA VAL A 31 -4.60 7.99 -5.09
C VAL A 31 -4.59 7.59 -3.62
N LEU A 32 -5.74 7.09 -3.17
CA LEU A 32 -5.89 6.44 -1.87
C LEU A 32 -5.78 4.93 -2.07
N LEU A 33 -4.72 4.32 -1.53
CA LEU A 33 -4.53 2.89 -1.51
C LEU A 33 -5.14 2.32 -0.22
N VAL A 34 -6.26 1.61 -0.37
CA VAL A 34 -6.95 0.95 0.74
C VAL A 34 -6.83 -0.57 0.59
N THR A 35 -6.22 -1.24 1.56
CA THR A 35 -6.09 -2.71 1.60
C THR A 35 -5.82 -3.17 3.04
N SER A 36 -5.77 -4.48 3.29
CA SER A 36 -5.35 -5.00 4.60
C SER A 36 -3.89 -4.67 4.92
N GLY A 37 -3.57 -4.51 6.20
CA GLY A 37 -2.24 -4.06 6.65
C GLY A 37 -1.08 -4.93 6.17
N ASN A 38 -1.24 -6.26 6.19
CA ASN A 38 -0.24 -7.22 5.69
C ASN A 38 -0.03 -7.15 4.16
N HIS A 39 -1.04 -6.74 3.40
CA HIS A 39 -0.94 -6.57 1.95
C HIS A 39 -0.44 -5.18 1.54
N MET A 40 -0.44 -4.21 2.47
CA MET A 40 -0.20 -2.81 2.17
C MET A 40 1.21 -2.56 1.62
N LEU A 41 2.24 -3.10 2.26
CA LEU A 41 3.63 -2.96 1.79
C LEU A 41 3.80 -3.45 0.35
N ARG A 42 3.27 -4.65 0.06
CA ARG A 42 3.36 -5.22 -1.28
C ARG A 42 2.56 -4.40 -2.30
N ALA A 43 1.32 -4.05 -1.97
CA ALA A 43 0.46 -3.29 -2.89
C ALA A 43 1.07 -1.91 -3.21
N HIS A 44 1.60 -1.22 -2.19
CA HIS A 44 2.25 0.07 -2.35
C HIS A 44 3.51 -0.06 -3.22
N PHE A 45 4.38 -1.04 -2.94
CA PHE A 45 5.58 -1.30 -3.76
C PHE A 45 5.24 -1.51 -5.24
N GLU A 46 4.26 -2.38 -5.52
CA GLU A 46 3.87 -2.74 -6.88
C GLU A 46 3.27 -1.55 -7.64
N LEU A 47 2.52 -0.68 -6.97
CA LEU A 47 2.02 0.56 -7.56
C LEU A 47 3.14 1.58 -7.76
N ARG A 48 3.97 1.79 -6.74
CA ARG A 48 5.01 2.83 -6.78
C ARG A 48 6.02 2.58 -7.89
N ARG A 49 6.41 1.33 -8.13
CA ARG A 49 7.33 0.98 -9.24
C ARG A 49 6.76 1.20 -10.64
N LEU A 50 5.43 1.36 -10.76
CA LEU A 50 4.73 1.55 -12.04
C LEU A 50 4.30 3.00 -12.27
N LEU A 51 4.03 3.74 -11.19
CA LEU A 51 3.53 5.10 -11.24
C LEU A 51 4.67 6.11 -11.11
N PRO A 52 4.68 7.20 -11.92
CA PRO A 52 5.64 8.28 -11.76
C PRO A 52 5.64 8.86 -10.34
N ASP A 53 6.78 9.38 -9.88
CA ASP A 53 6.92 10.00 -8.56
C ASP A 53 5.98 11.20 -8.37
N SER A 54 5.55 11.85 -9.46
CA SER A 54 4.56 12.93 -9.44
C SER A 54 3.14 12.49 -9.06
N VAL A 55 2.89 11.19 -8.90
CA VAL A 55 1.61 10.64 -8.45
C VAL A 55 1.74 10.27 -6.98
N GLU A 56 1.05 11.01 -6.12
CA GLU A 56 1.03 10.77 -4.68
C GLU A 56 0.21 9.52 -4.32
N ILE A 57 0.72 8.69 -3.41
CA ILE A 57 0.02 7.49 -2.94
C ILE A 57 -0.18 7.61 -1.42
N TYR A 58 -1.43 7.78 -1.01
CA TYR A 58 -1.82 7.77 0.39
C TYR A 58 -2.24 6.36 0.80
N ALA A 59 -1.54 5.75 1.75
CA ALA A 59 -1.81 4.38 2.18
C ALA A 59 -2.68 4.35 3.45
N GLU A 60 -3.89 3.79 3.32
CA GLU A 60 -4.86 3.67 4.42
C GLU A 60 -5.20 2.19 4.68
N PRO A 61 -4.55 1.54 5.65
CA PRO A 61 -4.81 0.14 5.94
C PRO A 61 -6.16 -0.05 6.64
N LEU A 62 -6.89 -1.11 6.27
CA LEU A 62 -8.16 -1.44 6.91
C LEU A 62 -7.96 -1.87 8.38
N LYS A 63 -8.56 -1.09 9.29
CA LYS A 63 -8.44 -1.26 10.75
C LYS A 63 -8.99 -2.58 11.30
N ASN A 64 -10.04 -3.11 10.66
CA ASN A 64 -10.84 -4.22 11.20
C ASN A 64 -10.55 -5.60 10.58
N TYR A 65 -9.54 -5.72 9.73
CA TYR A 65 -9.10 -7.05 9.30
C TYR A 65 -8.24 -7.63 10.42
N LYS A 66 -8.66 -8.76 11.02
CA LYS A 66 -7.90 -9.51 12.04
C LYS A 66 -6.44 -9.60 11.60
N SER A 67 -5.58 -8.74 12.16
CA SER A 67 -4.11 -8.69 12.03
C SER A 67 -3.49 -7.31 11.78
N MET A 68 -4.11 -6.17 12.11
CA MET A 68 -3.34 -4.91 12.05
C MET A 68 -2.24 -4.82 13.13
N ALA A 69 -2.46 -5.47 14.29
CA ALA A 69 -1.49 -5.49 15.40
C ALA A 69 -0.33 -6.51 15.26
N PRO A 70 -0.49 -7.73 14.70
CA PRO A 70 0.62 -8.68 14.54
C PRO A 70 1.33 -8.57 13.18
N ALA A 71 0.76 -7.91 12.16
CA ALA A 71 1.35 -7.82 10.82
C ALA A 71 2.51 -6.82 10.70
N TYR A 72 2.88 -6.14 11.78
CA TYR A 72 4.07 -5.26 11.86
C TYR A 72 4.99 -5.60 13.05
N ASP A 73 4.62 -6.57 13.88
CA ASP A 73 5.36 -6.92 15.10
C ASP A 73 5.90 -8.36 15.14
N ASN A 74 5.91 -9.04 14.00
CA ASN A 74 6.72 -10.25 13.82
C ASN A 74 7.98 -9.94 13.01
N GLU A 75 9.02 -10.78 13.15
CA GLU A 75 10.31 -10.58 12.49
C GLU A 75 10.19 -10.47 10.97
N THR A 76 9.33 -11.29 10.36
CA THR A 76 9.06 -11.27 8.91
C THR A 76 8.57 -9.90 8.45
N SER A 77 7.68 -9.28 9.23
CA SER A 77 7.10 -7.98 8.89
C SER A 77 8.10 -6.85 9.09
N ARG A 78 8.92 -6.93 10.15
CA ARG A 78 10.04 -5.98 10.37
C ARG A 78 11.08 -6.09 9.24
N LEU A 79 11.37 -7.30 8.78
CA LEU A 79 12.26 -7.53 7.64
C LEU A 79 11.65 -6.95 6.35
N ALA A 80 10.38 -7.23 6.07
CA ALA A 80 9.68 -6.69 4.90
C ALA A 80 9.67 -5.15 4.92
N CYS A 81 9.40 -4.53 6.06
CA CYS A 81 9.52 -3.09 6.24
C CYS A 81 10.92 -2.58 5.92
N ARG A 82 11.96 -3.21 6.47
CA ARG A 82 13.35 -2.79 6.29
C ARG A 82 13.78 -2.92 4.82
N VAL A 83 13.44 -4.03 4.17
CA VAL A 83 13.73 -4.25 2.76
C VAL A 83 12.98 -3.22 1.92
N TYR A 84 11.70 -2.99 2.21
CA TYR A 84 10.91 -1.98 1.52
C TYR A 84 11.53 -0.58 1.65
N GLU A 85 11.88 -0.16 2.86
CA GLU A 85 12.54 1.12 3.14
C GLU A 85 13.89 1.24 2.42
N THR A 86 14.67 0.15 2.38
CA THR A 86 15.98 0.11 1.71
C THR A 86 15.83 0.23 0.19
N VAL A 87 14.82 -0.42 -0.40
CA VAL A 87 14.61 -0.42 -1.85
C VAL A 87 13.94 0.87 -2.33
N THR A 88 13.06 1.46 -1.52
CA THR A 88 12.22 2.59 -1.95
C THR A 88 12.62 3.93 -1.36
N GLY A 89 13.39 3.96 -0.26
CA GLY A 89 13.67 5.17 0.52
C GLY A 89 12.48 5.72 1.30
N ILE A 90 11.31 5.06 1.25
CA ILE A 90 10.07 5.55 1.88
C ILE A 90 9.90 4.92 3.28
N PRO A 91 9.84 5.70 4.37
CA PRO A 91 9.73 5.21 5.76
C PRO A 91 8.31 4.75 6.12
N PHE A 92 7.81 3.75 5.40
CA PHE A 92 6.42 3.30 5.44
C PHE A 92 5.99 2.80 6.82
N CYS A 93 6.84 2.03 7.50
CA CYS A 93 6.47 1.35 8.73
C CYS A 93 6.62 2.20 9.99
N TYR A 94 7.31 3.34 9.91
CA TYR A 94 7.34 4.33 10.99
C TYR A 94 5.97 5.03 11.14
N GLN A 95 5.38 5.45 10.02
CA GLN A 95 4.08 6.13 10.00
C GLN A 95 2.94 5.20 10.43
N ALA A 96 2.95 3.94 9.97
CA ALA A 96 1.97 2.94 10.37
C ALA A 96 1.99 2.65 11.89
N ARG A 97 3.20 2.58 12.50
CA ARG A 97 3.35 2.38 13.96
C ARG A 97 2.78 3.54 14.79
N ARG A 98 2.90 4.79 14.30
CA ARG A 98 2.35 5.97 14.98
C ARG A 98 0.82 5.97 14.94
N ALA A 99 0.25 5.71 13.76
CA ALA A 99 -1.20 5.63 13.57
C ALA A 99 -1.86 4.52 14.41
N VAL A 100 -1.22 3.36 14.58
CA VAL A 100 -1.75 2.28 15.45
C VAL A 100 -1.73 2.69 16.92
N ARG A 101 -0.70 3.41 17.39
CA ARG A 101 -0.64 3.89 18.78
C ARG A 101 -1.67 4.98 19.07
N GLU A 102 -1.87 5.91 18.15
CA GLU A 102 -2.86 7.00 18.28
C GLU A 102 -4.32 6.50 18.25
N LEU A 103 -4.57 5.32 17.66
CA LEU A 103 -5.91 4.69 17.60
C LEU A 103 -6.18 3.68 18.73
N SER A 104 -5.21 3.48 19.63
CA SER A 104 -5.32 2.58 20.79
C SER A 104 -5.52 3.34 22.11
N LEU A 105 -5.81 4.64 22.03
CA LEU A 105 -6.21 5.55 23.11
C LEU A 105 -7.63 6.06 22.83
#